data_AF-A0A7C5R7Z2-F1
#
_entry.id   AF-A0A7C5R7Z2-F1
#
_cell.length_a   1.000
_cell.length_b   1.000
_cell.length_c   1.000
_cell.angle_alpha   90.00
_cell.angle_beta   90.00
_cell.angle_gamma   90.00
#
_symmetry.space_group_name_H-M   'P 1'
#
loop_
_entity.id
_entity.type
_entity.pdbx_description
1 polymer ?
#
loop_
_entity_poly.entity_id
_entity_poly.type
_entity_poly.pdbx_seq_one_letter_code
_entity_poly.pdbx_strand_id
1 'polypeptide(L)' 'HYKYTIEDMKSLADMAKEYDARLITTEKDFMRVPKSFHKMVIDWPVEIVFEDELTLRQILHPIVHKLGG' A
#
# COMPACT_ATOMS: atom_id res chain seq x y z
N HIS A 1 -5.10 6.82 -14.53
CA HIS A 1 -4.92 6.83 -13.06
C HIS A 1 -6.12 7.47 -12.40
N TYR A 2 -6.72 6.83 -11.40
CA TYR A 2 -7.89 7.34 -10.68
C TYR A 2 -7.49 7.82 -9.28
N LYS A 3 -7.96 8.99 -8.87
CA LYS A 3 -7.80 9.52 -7.51
C LYS A 3 -9.13 9.28 -6.79
N TYR A 4 -9.13 8.41 -5.78
CA TYR A 4 -10.32 8.16 -4.98
C TYR A 4 -10.72 9.43 -4.23
N THR A 5 -11.91 9.91 -4.51
CA THR A 5 -12.53 11.00 -3.76
C THR A 5 -13.11 10.48 -2.45
N ILE A 6 -13.49 11.39 -1.55
CA ILE A 6 -14.21 11.04 -0.33
C ILE A 6 -15.55 10.36 -0.66
N GLU A 7 -16.21 10.77 -1.75
CA GLU A 7 -17.53 10.26 -2.14
C GLU A 7 -17.45 8.82 -2.67
N ASP A 8 -16.40 8.52 -3.45
CA ASP A 8 -16.12 7.17 -3.92
C ASP A 8 -15.93 6.22 -2.72
N MET A 9 -15.16 6.67 -1.73
CA MET A 9 -14.90 5.86 -0.54
C MET A 9 -16.13 5.65 0.34
N LYS A 10 -17.03 6.64 0.45
CA LYS A 10 -18.32 6.47 1.13
C LYS A 10 -19.18 5.44 0.42
N SER A 11 -19.32 5.57 -0.90
CA SER A 11 -20.09 4.63 -1.71
C SER A 11 -19.57 3.19 -1.56
N LEU A 12 -18.24 3.02 -1.58
CA LEU A 12 -17.60 1.72 -1.35
C LEU A 12 -17.84 1.18 0.07
N ALA A 13 -17.79 2.04 1.09
CA ALA A 13 -18.06 1.65 2.46
C ALA A 13 -19.52 1.24 2.69
N ASP A 14 -20.46 1.95 2.08
CA ASP A 14 -21.89 1.64 2.15
C ASP A 14 -22.20 0.31 1.46
N MET A 15 -21.63 0.07 0.28
CA MET A 15 -21.74 -1.23 -0.39
C MET A 15 -21.12 -2.35 0.47
N ALA A 16 -19.92 -2.15 1.01
CA ALA A 16 -19.29 -3.16 1.86
C ALA A 16 -20.16 -3.51 3.07
N LYS A 17 -20.83 -2.52 3.67
CA LYS A 17 -21.78 -2.73 4.77
C LYS A 17 -23.03 -3.49 4.31
N GLU A 18 -23.60 -3.15 3.15
CA GLU A 18 -24.77 -3.83 2.59
C GLU A 18 -24.50 -5.31 2.31
N TYR A 19 -23.30 -5.63 1.84
CA TYR A 19 -22.87 -6.99 1.53
C TYR A 19 -22.24 -7.75 2.71
N ASP A 20 -22.19 -7.17 3.92
CA ASP A 20 -21.45 -7.71 5.07
C ASP A 20 -20.00 -8.11 4.72
N ALA A 21 -19.34 -7.25 3.95
CA ALA A 21 -18.03 -7.46 3.36
C ALA A 21 -17.00 -6.45 3.90
N ARG A 22 -15.73 -6.65 3.51
CA ARG A 22 -14.61 -5.75 3.82
C ARG A 22 -13.95 -5.28 2.54
N LEU A 23 -13.49 -4.02 2.53
CA LEU A 23 -12.70 -3.48 1.44
C LEU A 23 -11.27 -4.01 1.52
N ILE A 24 -10.79 -4.58 0.42
CA ILE A 24 -9.42 -5.05 0.27
C ILE A 24 -8.83 -4.41 -0.99
N THR A 25 -7.60 -3.92 -0.93
CA THR A 25 -6.90 -3.33 -2.08
C THR A 25 -5.41 -3.65 -2.09
N THR A 26 -4.70 -3.25 -3.14
CA THR A 26 -3.25 -3.41 -3.23
C THR A 26 -2.53 -2.25 -2.54
N GLU A 27 -1.31 -2.44 -2.03
CA GLU A 27 -0.53 -1.37 -1.36
C GLU A 27 -0.44 -0.08 -2.18
N LYS A 28 -0.21 -0.23 -3.50
CA LYS A 28 -0.11 0.91 -4.42
C LYS A 28 -1.37 1.77 -4.44
N ASP A 29 -2.54 1.14 -4.47
CA ASP A 29 -3.81 1.87 -4.51
C ASP A 29 -4.25 2.30 -3.10
N PHE A 30 -3.85 1.59 -2.04
CA PHE A 30 -4.02 2.01 -0.65
C PHE A 30 -3.38 3.38 -0.36
N MET A 31 -2.17 3.62 -0.91
CA MET A 31 -1.50 4.93 -0.81
C MET A 31 -2.30 6.10 -1.41
N ARG A 32 -3.29 5.81 -2.25
CA ARG A 32 -4.17 6.82 -2.88
C ARG A 32 -5.51 6.97 -2.17
N VAL A 33 -5.83 6.07 -1.22
CA VAL A 33 -7.03 6.17 -0.40
C VAL A 33 -6.87 7.36 0.57
N PRO A 34 -7.90 8.22 0.72
CA PRO A 34 -7.87 9.29 1.72
C PRO A 34 -7.66 8.73 3.14
N LYS A 35 -6.78 9.35 3.92
CA LYS A 35 -6.34 8.87 5.25
C LYS A 35 -7.48 8.53 6.21
N SER A 36 -8.61 9.24 6.11
CA SER A 36 -9.79 8.99 6.95
C SER A 36 -10.40 7.60 6.75
N PHE A 37 -10.13 6.93 5.62
CA PHE A 37 -10.67 5.61 5.28
C PHE A 37 -9.64 4.48 5.45
N HIS A 38 -8.40 4.77 5.84
CA HIS A 38 -7.36 3.74 5.98
C HIS A 38 -7.73 2.63 6.97
N LYS A 39 -8.45 2.95 8.05
CA LYS A 39 -8.86 1.96 9.05
C LYS A 39 -9.89 0.94 8.56
N MET A 40 -10.60 1.22 7.46
CA MET A 40 -11.64 0.34 6.92
C MET A 40 -11.21 -0.45 5.68
N VAL A 41 -10.07 -0.11 5.09
CA VAL A 41 -9.50 -0.80 3.94
C VAL A 41 -8.35 -1.66 4.41
N ILE A 42 -8.38 -2.94 4.07
CA ILE A 42 -7.23 -3.83 4.24
C ILE A 42 -6.34 -3.65 3.01
N ASP A 43 -5.09 -3.27 3.20
CA ASP A 43 -4.06 -3.47 2.21
C ASP A 43 -3.67 -4.96 2.22
N TRP A 44 -3.75 -5.62 1.07
CA TRP A 44 -3.29 -7.00 0.95
C TRP A 44 -1.77 -7.02 1.17
N PRO A 45 -1.26 -7.60 2.27
CA PRO A 45 0.17 -7.60 2.53
C PRO A 45 0.84 -8.53 1.51
N VAL A 46 1.69 -7.96 0.67
CA VAL A 46 2.57 -8.74 -0.21
C VAL A 46 3.99 -8.55 0.29
N GLU A 47 4.69 -9.66 0.53
CA GLU A 47 6.10 -9.59 0.90
C GLU A 47 6.95 -9.60 -0.37
N ILE A 48 7.87 -8.63 -0.49
CA ILE A 48 8.90 -8.64 -1.53
C ILE A 48 10.13 -9.33 -0.96
N VAL A 49 10.37 -10.57 -1.40
CA VAL A 49 11.55 -11.35 -1.03
C VAL A 49 12.53 -11.32 -2.20
N PHE A 50 13.75 -10.87 -1.94
CA PHE A 50 14.84 -11.00 -2.91
C PHE A 50 15.42 -12.41 -2.82
N GLU A 51 15.58 -13.07 -3.96
CA GLU A 51 16.22 -14.39 -4.04
C GLU A 51 17.66 -14.35 -3.51
N ASP A 52 18.39 -13.26 -3.80
CA ASP A 52 19.74 -13.01 -3.30
C ASP A 52 19.85 -11.62 -2.65
N GLU A 53 19.35 -11.54 -1.43
CA GLU A 53 19.39 -10.32 -0.62
C GLU A 53 20.83 -9.85 -0.32
N LEU A 54 21.78 -10.79 -0.21
CA LEU A 54 23.18 -10.47 0.10
C LEU A 54 23.84 -9.71 -1.05
N THR A 55 23.68 -10.18 -2.28
CA THR A 55 24.20 -9.50 -3.47
C THR A 55 23.59 -8.11 -3.63
N LEU A 56 22.27 -7.97 -3.42
CA LEU A 56 21.61 -6.66 -3.44
C LEU A 56 22.25 -5.70 -2.42
N ARG A 57 22.44 -6.16 -1.17
CA ARG A 57 23.06 -5.35 -0.10
C ARG A 57 24.49 -4.95 -0.45
N GLN A 58 25.29 -5.84 -1.04
CA GLN A 58 26.66 -5.53 -1.45
C GLN A 58 26.72 -4.45 -2.53
N ILE A 59 25.82 -4.53 -3.53
CA ILE A 59 25.72 -3.51 -4.59
C ILE A 59 25.31 -2.15 -4.02
N LEU A 60 24.38 -2.12 -3.07
CA LEU A 60 23.86 -0.87 -2.50
C LEU A 60 24.77 -0.25 -1.42
N HIS A 61 25.56 -1.06 -0.70
CA HIS A 61 26.44 -0.62 0.39
C HIS A 61 27.29 0.63 0.06
N PRO A 62 28.05 0.69 -1.06
CA PRO A 62 28.87 1.86 -1.37
C PRO A 62 28.07 3.14 -1.71
N ILE A 63 26.79 3.00 -2.09
CA ILE A 63 25.91 4.14 -2.43
C ILE A 63 25.31 4.70 -1.14
N VAL A 64 24.75 3.83 -0.29
CA VAL A 64 24.11 4.23 0.97
C VAL A 64 25.13 4.86 1.92
N HIS A 65 26.36 4.33 1.99
CA HIS A 65 27.42 4.86 2.84
C HIS A 65 27.88 6.28 2.41
N LYS A 66 27.76 6.64 1.13
CA LYS A 66 28.14 7.98 0.64
C LYS A 66 27.09 9.06 0.93
N LEU A 67 25.85 8.68 1.17
CA LEU A 67 24.74 9.61 1.41
C LEU A 67 24.50 9.89 2.91
N GLY A 68 25.10 9.10 3.80
CA GLY A 68 24.98 9.22 5.25
C GLY A 68 26.20 9.84 5.96
N GLY A 69 27.16 10.39 5.21
CA GLY A 69 28.37 11.05 5.72
C GLY A 69 28.41 12.54 5.38
#